data_AF-A0A829ZRG5-F1
#
_entry.id   AF-A0A829ZRG5-F1
#
_cell.length_a   1.000
_cell.length_b   1.000
_cell.length_c   1.000
_cell.angle_alpha   90.00
_cell.angle_beta   90.00
_cell.angle_gamma   90.00
#
_symmetry.space_group_name_H-M   'P 1'
#
loop_
_entity.id
_entity.type
_entity.pdbx_description
1 polymer ?
#
loop_
_entity_poly.entity_id
_entity_poly.type
_entity_poly.pdbx_seq_one_letter_code
_entity_poly.pdbx_strand_id
1 'polypeptide(L)'
;MRHIVGYERYDTPNAVTWLNQVYAYLDIYVNLFLPMRKVVAKKRQGAYVRKTYDTARTPLQRLIDAGILDPHTNAKFQRQLQAINPLVLHRQLEELLAKGYTEPSQQKQAVH
;
A
#
# COMPACT_ATOMS: atom_id res chain seq x y z
N MET A 1 -0.24 -4.09 3.77
CA MET A 1 -0.57 -2.66 3.92
C MET A 1 -0.72 -2.29 5.39
N ARG A 2 -1.51 -3.03 6.20
CA ARG A 2 -1.69 -2.70 7.62
C ARG A 2 -0.41 -2.50 8.43
N HIS A 3 0.64 -3.29 8.18
CA HIS A 3 1.92 -3.13 8.88
C HIS A 3 2.58 -1.74 8.69
N ILE A 4 2.25 -1.00 7.62
CA ILE A 4 2.82 0.32 7.34
C ILE A 4 2.25 1.39 8.27
N VAL A 5 0.97 1.27 8.62
CA VAL A 5 0.30 2.17 9.56
C VAL A 5 0.34 1.63 11.00
N GLY A 6 0.54 0.32 11.18
CA GLY A 6 0.50 -0.36 12.46
C GLY A 6 -0.82 -1.12 12.68
N TYR A 7 -0.97 -1.71 13.86
CA TYR A 7 -2.12 -2.55 14.20
C TYR A 7 -3.08 -1.91 15.21
N GLU A 8 -2.93 -0.61 15.48
CA GLU A 8 -3.81 0.15 16.37
C GLU A 8 -5.24 0.25 15.84
N ARG A 9 -6.18 0.59 16.70
CA ARG A 9 -7.59 0.81 16.32
C ARG A 9 -7.78 2.25 15.86
N TYR A 10 -8.22 2.44 14.61
CA TYR A 10 -8.50 3.75 14.02
C TYR A 10 -10.01 4.02 14.05
N ASP A 11 -10.55 4.20 15.25
CA ASP A 11 -11.99 4.28 15.47
C ASP A 11 -12.53 5.74 15.46
N THR A 12 -11.67 6.72 15.17
CA THR A 12 -12.04 8.15 15.10
C THR A 12 -12.12 8.64 13.64
N PRO A 13 -12.97 9.63 13.34
CA PRO A 13 -13.06 10.20 11.98
C PRO A 13 -11.73 10.76 11.47
N ASN A 14 -10.92 11.35 12.35
CA ASN A 14 -9.60 11.89 12.01
C ASN A 14 -8.62 10.77 11.63
N ALA A 15 -8.61 9.69 12.41
CA ALA A 15 -7.80 8.51 12.11
C ALA A 15 -8.19 7.86 10.77
N VAL A 16 -9.49 7.73 10.50
CA VAL A 16 -9.99 7.19 9.23
C VAL A 16 -9.61 8.09 8.05
N THR A 17 -9.71 9.41 8.22
CA THR A 17 -9.35 10.38 7.16
C THR A 17 -7.86 10.31 6.83
N TRP A 18 -7.01 10.30 7.85
CA TRP A 18 -5.56 10.12 7.67
C TRP A 18 -5.24 8.78 7.01
N LEU A 19 -5.88 7.70 7.44
CA LEU A 19 -5.68 6.37 6.87
C LEU A 19 -6.02 6.33 5.37
N ASN A 20 -7.14 6.95 4.98
CA ASN A 20 -7.53 7.06 3.58
C ASN A 20 -6.52 7.87 2.77
N GLN A 21 -5.95 8.94 3.33
CA GLN A 21 -4.87 9.68 2.69
C GLN A 21 -3.64 8.80 2.50
N VAL A 22 -3.20 8.09 3.54
CA VAL A 22 -2.05 7.17 3.46
C VAL A 22 -2.26 6.14 2.35
N TYR A 23 -3.44 5.51 2.29
CA TYR A 23 -3.73 4.51 1.26
C TYR A 23 -3.80 5.08 -0.15
N ALA A 24 -4.27 6.32 -0.34
CA ALA A 24 -4.25 6.96 -1.65
C ALA A 24 -2.83 7.06 -2.24
N TYR A 25 -1.82 7.37 -1.41
CA TYR A 25 -0.41 7.39 -1.83
C TYR A 25 0.19 5.99 -1.93
N LEU A 26 -0.05 5.17 -0.89
CA LEU A 26 0.55 3.85 -0.77
C LEU A 26 0.08 2.90 -1.88
N ASP A 27 -1.21 2.94 -2.26
CA ASP A 27 -1.74 2.06 -3.30
C ASP A 27 -1.10 2.35 -4.65
N ILE A 28 -0.91 3.62 -4.98
CA ILE A 28 -0.21 4.01 -6.21
C ILE A 28 1.24 3.50 -6.14
N TYR A 29 1.93 3.75 -5.01
CA TYR A 29 3.32 3.36 -4.85
C TYR A 29 3.53 1.85 -5.01
N VAL A 30 2.73 1.06 -4.29
CA VAL A 30 2.82 -0.40 -4.28
C VAL A 30 2.42 -0.99 -5.63
N ASN A 31 1.36 -0.48 -6.26
CA ASN A 31 0.84 -1.09 -7.49
C ASN A 31 1.68 -0.76 -8.71
N LEU A 32 2.23 0.46 -8.79
CA LEU A 32 2.95 0.92 -9.97
C LEU A 32 4.45 0.67 -9.86
N PHE A 33 5.05 0.79 -8.67
CA PHE A 33 6.51 0.92 -8.53
C PHE A 33 7.21 -0.16 -7.71
N LEU A 34 6.51 -0.86 -6.81
CA LEU A 34 7.15 -1.86 -5.95
C LEU A 34 7.12 -3.28 -6.55
N PRO A 35 8.26 -3.83 -7.00
CA PRO A 35 8.33 -5.20 -7.45
C PRO A 35 8.21 -6.14 -6.24
N MET A 36 7.22 -7.03 -6.28
CA MET A 36 6.98 -8.01 -5.22
C MET A 36 7.14 -9.43 -5.77
N ARG A 37 7.57 -10.36 -4.90
CA ARG A 37 7.57 -11.80 -5.18
C ARG A 37 6.32 -12.44 -4.60
N LYS A 38 5.67 -13.31 -5.38
CA LYS A 38 4.59 -14.19 -4.93
C LYS A 38 5.11 -15.60 -4.72
N VAL A 39 4.56 -16.29 -3.74
CA VAL A 39 4.82 -17.72 -3.54
C VAL A 39 4.06 -18.50 -4.61
N VAL A 40 4.78 -19.24 -5.45
CA VAL A 40 4.19 -20.04 -6.54
C VAL A 40 4.03 -21.50 -6.16
N ALA A 41 4.80 -21.99 -5.18
CA ALA A 41 4.64 -23.34 -4.66
C ALA A 41 5.00 -23.42 -3.17
N LYS A 42 4.35 -24.35 -2.48
CA LYS A 42 4.67 -24.74 -1.11
C LYS A 42 4.86 -26.24 -1.06
N LYS A 43 5.97 -26.71 -0.52
CA LYS A 43 6.22 -28.14 -0.29
C LYS A 43 6.46 -28.37 1.20
N ARG A 44 5.64 -29.22 1.82
CA ARG A 44 5.82 -29.64 3.22
C ARG A 44 6.72 -30.86 3.27
N GLN A 45 7.70 -30.83 4.17
CA GLN A 45 8.60 -31.93 4.50
C GLN A 45 8.59 -32.09 6.03
N GLY A 46 7.71 -32.96 6.53
CA GLY A 46 7.44 -33.09 7.96
C GLY A 46 6.93 -31.78 8.58
N ALA A 47 7.68 -31.26 9.55
CA ALA A 47 7.40 -29.99 10.22
C ALA A 47 7.83 -28.75 9.40
N TYR A 48 8.67 -28.90 8.37
CA TYR A 48 9.19 -27.79 7.58
C TYR A 48 8.35 -27.52 6.33
N VAL A 49 8.21 -26.24 5.95
CA VAL A 49 7.55 -25.82 4.71
C VAL A 49 8.51 -24.99 3.87
N ARG A 50 8.92 -25.53 2.72
CA ARG A 50 9.70 -24.81 1.72
C ARG A 50 8.76 -24.03 0.80
N LYS A 51 9.03 -22.74 0.61
CA LYS A 51 8.31 -21.86 -0.32
C LYS A 51 9.19 -21.59 -1.54
N THR A 52 8.63 -21.74 -2.74
CA THR A 52 9.25 -21.31 -4.00
C THR A 52 8.58 -20.01 -4.44
N TYR A 53 9.38 -19.03 -4.85
CA TYR A 53 8.94 -17.69 -5.23
C TYR A 53 9.12 -17.45 -6.73
N ASP A 54 8.30 -16.58 -7.31
CA ASP A 54 8.47 -16.11 -8.69
C ASP A 54 9.55 -15.02 -8.85
N THR A 55 9.71 -14.55 -10.08
CA THR A 55 10.43 -13.32 -10.40
C THR A 55 9.66 -12.11 -9.89
N ALA A 56 10.37 -11.19 -9.24
CA ALA A 56 9.77 -9.98 -8.71
C ALA A 56 9.19 -9.11 -9.83
N ARG A 57 7.91 -8.75 -9.70
CA ARG A 57 7.17 -7.89 -10.64
C ARG A 57 6.24 -6.96 -9.88
N THR A 58 5.93 -5.80 -10.42
CA THR A 58 4.89 -4.92 -9.84
C THR A 58 3.51 -5.53 -10.10
N PRO A 59 2.48 -5.21 -9.29
CA PRO A 59 1.10 -5.58 -9.57
C PRO A 59 0.63 -5.13 -10.96
N LEU A 60 0.96 -3.89 -11.37
CA LEU A 60 0.64 -3.40 -12.71
C LEU A 60 1.30 -4.26 -13.80
N GLN A 61 2.59 -4.59 -13.67
CA GLN A 61 3.27 -5.44 -14.64
C GLN A 61 2.59 -6.81 -14.76
N ARG A 62 2.15 -7.39 -13.64
CA ARG A 62 1.40 -8.66 -13.68
C ARG A 62 0.05 -8.54 -14.40
N LEU A 63 -0.66 -7.42 -14.23
CA LEU A 63 -1.93 -7.18 -14.93
C LEU A 63 -1.71 -7.04 -16.44
N ILE A 64 -0.63 -6.36 -16.84
CA ILE A 64 -0.22 -6.24 -18.24
C ILE A 64 0.16 -7.61 -18.81
N ASP A 65 1.03 -8.35 -18.13
CA ASP A 65 1.47 -9.70 -18.53
C ASP A 65 0.28 -10.68 -18.64
N ALA A 66 -0.75 -10.51 -17.82
CA ALA A 66 -1.95 -11.35 -17.84
C ALA A 66 -2.88 -11.04 -19.03
N GLY A 67 -2.70 -9.89 -19.71
CA GLY A 67 -3.49 -9.53 -20.89
C GLY A 67 -4.99 -9.28 -20.61
N ILE A 68 -5.37 -9.04 -19.36
CA ILE A 68 -6.78 -8.91 -18.95
C ILE A 68 -7.30 -7.46 -19.00
N LEU A 69 -6.42 -6.49 -19.24
CA LEU A 69 -6.78 -5.07 -19.32
C LEU A 69 -7.19 -4.71 -20.73
N ASP A 70 -8.29 -3.96 -20.86
CA ASP A 70 -8.64 -3.33 -22.13
C ASP A 70 -7.57 -2.27 -22.52
N PRO A 71 -7.45 -1.94 -23.82
CA PRO A 71 -6.42 -1.02 -24.30
C PRO A 71 -6.48 0.37 -23.66
N HIS A 72 -7.68 0.88 -23.36
CA HIS A 72 -7.85 2.21 -22.77
C HIS A 72 -7.36 2.25 -21.32
N THR A 73 -7.71 1.23 -20.53
CA THR A 73 -7.23 1.08 -19.15
C THR A 73 -5.71 0.89 -19.10
N ASN A 74 -5.14 0.07 -19.99
CA ASN A 74 -3.69 -0.10 -20.07
C ASN A 74 -2.99 1.24 -20.40
N ALA A 75 -3.48 1.97 -21.40
CA ALA A 75 -2.94 3.29 -21.75
C ALA A 75 -3.05 4.31 -20.60
N LYS A 76 -4.11 4.24 -19.78
CA LYS A 76 -4.23 5.07 -18.57
C LYS A 76 -3.13 4.77 -17.57
N PHE A 77 -2.88 3.49 -17.26
CA PHE A 77 -1.83 3.12 -16.30
C PHE A 77 -0.42 3.44 -16.81
N GLN A 78 -0.15 3.25 -18.10
CA GLN A 78 1.12 3.63 -18.71
C GLN A 78 1.39 5.14 -18.59
N ARG A 79 0.37 5.97 -18.83
CA ARG A 79 0.47 7.42 -18.62
C ARG A 79 0.76 7.78 -17.15
N GLN A 80 0.09 7.12 -16.20
CA GLN A 80 0.35 7.33 -14.78
C GLN A 80 1.78 6.94 -14.40
N LEU A 81 2.28 5.82 -14.90
CA LEU A 81 3.64 5.34 -14.65
C LEU A 81 4.69 6.35 -15.12
N GLN A 82 4.46 7.00 -16.27
CA GLN A 82 5.36 8.02 -16.83
C GLN A 82 5.26 9.37 -16.12
N ALA A 83 4.06 9.73 -15.63
CA ALA A 83 3.81 11.04 -15.03
C ALA A 83 4.25 11.14 -13.56
N ILE A 84 4.28 10.03 -12.83
CA ILE A 84 4.51 10.02 -11.38
C ILE A 84 5.99 9.78 -11.08
N ASN A 85 6.61 10.71 -10.35
CA ASN A 85 7.94 10.51 -9.80
C ASN A 85 7.86 9.64 -8.52
N PRO A 86 8.41 8.42 -8.52
CA PRO A 86 8.29 7.51 -7.38
C PRO A 86 8.99 8.02 -6.12
N LEU A 87 10.07 8.80 -6.24
CA LEU A 87 10.78 9.35 -5.09
C LEU A 87 9.96 10.43 -4.38
N VAL A 88 9.28 11.29 -5.14
CA VAL A 88 8.40 12.32 -4.59
C VAL A 88 7.21 11.67 -3.89
N LEU A 89 6.57 10.71 -4.54
CA LEU A 89 5.45 9.96 -3.97
C LEU A 89 5.84 9.27 -2.66
N HIS A 90 7.01 8.63 -2.63
CA HIS A 90 7.50 7.96 -1.43
C HIS A 90 7.79 8.96 -0.29
N ARG A 91 8.40 10.11 -0.57
CA ARG A 91 8.63 11.16 0.44
C ARG A 91 7.33 11.67 1.03
N GLN A 92 6.33 11.96 0.20
CA GLN A 92 5.00 12.40 0.66
C GLN A 92 4.33 11.36 1.56
N LEU A 93 4.49 10.07 1.23
CA LEU A 93 3.99 8.98 2.06
C LEU A 93 4.69 8.94 3.43
N GLU A 94 6.02 9.02 3.46
CA GLU A 94 6.79 9.02 4.72
C GLU A 94 6.46 10.24 5.60
N GLU A 95 6.32 11.43 5.01
CA GLU A 95 5.92 12.65 5.72
C GLU A 95 4.52 12.51 6.34
N LEU A 96 3.57 11.92 5.60
CA LEU A 96 2.21 11.69 6.09
C LEU A 96 2.17 10.66 7.22
N LEU A 97 2.99 9.61 7.13
CA LEU A 97 3.13 8.60 8.19
C LEU A 97 3.76 9.22 9.44
N ALA A 98 4.82 10.02 9.29
CA ALA A 98 5.50 10.69 10.40
C ALA A 98 4.61 11.72 11.11
N LYS A 99 3.76 12.42 10.35
CA LYS A 99 2.80 13.38 10.91
C LYS A 99 1.72 12.70 11.77
N GLY A 100 1.29 11.50 11.35
CA GLY A 100 0.16 10.81 11.97
C GLY A 100 -1.16 11.60 11.86
N TYR A 101 -2.13 11.22 12.66
CA TYR A 101 -3.37 11.99 12.87
C TYR A 101 -3.34 12.63 14.25
N THR A 102 -3.98 13.79 14.36
CA THR A 102 -4.16 14.48 15.63
C THR A 102 -5.58 14.28 16.11
N GLU A 103 -5.72 13.76 17.32
CA GLU A 103 -6.99 13.80 18.04
C GLU A 103 -7.20 15.22 18.58
N PRO A 104 -8.38 15.83 18.41
CA PRO A 104 -8.70 17.04 19.14
C PRO A 104 -8.69 16.66 20.62
N SER A 105 -7.77 17.26 21.38
CA SER A 105 -7.60 17.05 22.82
C SER A 105 -8.97 17.05 23.49
N GLN A 106 -9.32 15.96 24.20
CA GLN A 106 -10.51 15.91 25.03
C GLN A 106 -10.47 17.08 26.02
N GLN A 107 -11.28 18.12 25.77
CA GLN A 107 -11.55 19.15 26.76
C GLN A 107 -12.27 18.49 27.94
N LYS A 108 -11.57 18.43 29.08
CA LYS A 108 -12.04 18.29 30.48
C LYS A 108 -13.44 17.70 30.70
N GLN A 109 -13.48 16.58 31.43
CA GLN A 109 -14.38 16.43 32.57
C GLN A 109 -13.56 15.93 33.76
N ALA A 110 -12.94 16.84 34.51
CA ALA A 110 -13.27 16.94 35.93
C ALA A 110 -14.76 17.20 36.15
N VAL A 111 -15.48 16.19 36.67
CA VAL A 111 -16.68 16.40 37.49
C VAL A 111 -16.71 15.31 38.57
N HIS A 112 -16.51 15.81 39.79
CA HIS A 112 -16.91 15.35 41.11
C HIS A 112 -16.89 13.88 41.53
#